data_AF-A0A1J3HIP1-F1
#
_entry.id   AF-A0A1J3HIP1-F1
#
_cell.length_a   1.000
_cell.length_b   1.000
_cell.length_c   1.000
_cell.angle_alpha   90.00
_cell.angle_beta   90.00
_cell.angle_gamma   90.00
#
_symmetry.space_group_name_H-M   'P 1'
#
loop_
_entity.id
_entity.type
_entity.pdbx_description
1 polymer ?
#
loop_
_entity_poly.entity_id
_entity_poly.type
_entity_poly.pdbx_seq_one_letter_code
_entity_poly.pdbx_strand_id
1 'polypeptide(L)'
;IDQNPPLHLLRLMGSEDYFSDRRCIWVNGPVIVGAGPSGLATAACLRDHEVPFVVVERSDCIASLWQKRTYDRLKLHLPKKFCQLPKMPFPDHYPEYPTKRQFIDYLESYANRFEIKPDFNTRVESARFDETSGLWRVRTSSMTAAGEEMEYICRWLVVATGENAERVEPEINGLKTEFDGEVIHACEYKSGDKYRGKRVLVVGCGNSGMEVSLDLANHNAMPSMVVRSSVSQKM
;
A
#
# COMPACT_ATOMS: atom_id res chain seq x y z
N ILE A 1 24.85 11.06 67.77
CA ILE A 1 24.19 12.01 66.84
C ILE A 1 25.27 12.36 65.84
N ASP A 2 24.97 12.19 64.55
CA ASP A 2 25.83 12.09 63.36
C ASP A 2 26.60 10.78 63.11
N GLN A 3 26.18 10.09 62.04
CA GLN A 3 26.84 8.96 61.38
C GLN A 3 26.90 9.23 59.87
N ASN A 4 28.02 8.85 59.24
CA ASN A 4 28.12 8.64 57.79
C ASN A 4 28.00 7.12 57.47
N PRO A 5 27.74 6.71 56.21
CA PRO A 5 26.86 5.58 55.85
C PRO A 5 27.58 4.22 55.64
N PRO A 6 26.84 3.15 55.26
CA PRO A 6 27.06 2.62 53.92
C PRO A 6 25.81 2.10 53.16
N LEU A 7 26.03 2.00 51.85
CA LEU A 7 25.27 1.41 50.75
C LEU A 7 24.55 0.08 51.06
N HIS A 8 23.30 -0.06 50.59
CA HIS A 8 22.82 -1.26 49.88
C HIS A 8 21.63 -0.95 48.96
N LEU A 9 21.96 -0.70 47.70
CA LEU A 9 21.37 -1.30 46.49
C LEU A 9 19.89 -1.79 46.56
N LEU A 10 18.96 -0.95 46.11
CA LEU A 10 17.82 -1.44 45.32
C LEU A 10 17.61 -0.51 44.12
N ARG A 11 18.20 -0.94 43.00
CA ARG A 11 18.04 -0.35 41.68
C ARG A 11 16.64 -0.72 41.18
N LEU A 12 15.63 0.11 41.44
CA LEU A 12 14.38 0.05 40.68
C LEU A 12 14.50 0.99 39.50
N MET A 13 14.70 0.32 38.37
CA MET A 13 14.74 0.76 36.98
C MET A 13 14.03 2.08 36.66
N GLY A 14 14.85 3.04 36.22
CA GLY A 14 14.59 3.99 35.14
C GLY A 14 13.16 4.46 34.95
N SER A 15 12.82 5.56 35.63
CA SER A 15 11.83 6.53 35.15
C SER A 15 12.47 7.44 34.08
N GLU A 16 12.91 6.86 32.97
CA GLU A 16 13.46 7.61 31.83
C GLU A 16 12.67 7.27 30.56
N ASP A 17 12.10 8.32 29.96
CA ASP A 17 11.65 8.46 28.56
C ASP A 17 10.36 7.77 28.06
N TYR A 18 9.18 8.30 28.44
CA TYR A 18 7.91 7.96 27.76
C TYR A 18 7.06 9.12 27.23
N PHE A 19 7.47 10.37 27.43
CA PHE A 19 6.90 11.52 26.73
C PHE A 19 7.93 12.07 25.75
N SER A 20 8.15 11.32 24.67
CA SER A 20 8.71 11.89 23.45
C SER A 20 7.79 13.02 22.99
N ASP A 21 8.38 14.09 22.44
CA ASP A 21 7.80 15.34 21.93
C ASP A 21 6.83 15.12 20.73
N ARG A 22 5.92 14.16 20.89
CA ARG A 22 5.01 13.66 19.87
C ARG A 22 3.79 14.54 19.82
N ARG A 23 3.48 15.04 18.62
CA ARG A 23 2.24 15.79 18.41
C ARG A 23 1.06 14.82 18.38
N CYS A 24 0.05 15.10 19.21
CA CYS A 24 -1.20 14.34 19.22
C CYS A 24 -2.29 15.11 18.48
N ILE A 25 -3.04 14.42 17.61
CA ILE A 25 -4.19 14.96 16.88
C ILE A 25 -5.44 14.19 17.25
N TRP A 26 -6.46 14.90 17.72
CA TRP A 26 -7.79 14.33 17.94
C TRP A 26 -8.60 14.38 16.65
N VAL A 27 -9.13 13.22 16.24
CA VAL A 27 -9.95 13.10 15.03
C VAL A 27 -11.39 12.76 15.43
N ASN A 28 -12.31 13.69 15.14
CA ASN A 28 -13.74 13.55 15.38
C ASN A 28 -14.42 12.67 14.31
N GLY A 29 -13.87 11.49 14.07
CA GLY A 29 -14.28 10.54 13.04
C GLY A 29 -13.22 9.46 12.81
N PRO A 30 -13.31 8.68 11.71
CA PRO A 30 -12.34 7.64 11.46
C PRO A 30 -10.99 8.18 10.96
N VAL A 31 -9.92 7.50 11.35
CA VAL A 31 -8.64 7.53 10.63
C VAL A 31 -8.66 6.41 9.60
N ILE A 32 -8.49 6.76 8.33
CA ILE A 32 -8.44 5.83 7.19
C ILE A 32 -6.97 5.65 6.79
N VAL A 33 -6.49 4.42 6.83
CA VAL A 33 -5.10 4.08 6.50
C VAL A 33 -5.02 3.58 5.06
N GLY A 34 -4.49 4.40 4.17
CA GLY A 34 -4.27 4.12 2.75
C GLY A 34 -5.20 4.92 1.82
N ALA A 35 -4.62 5.53 0.79
CA ALA A 35 -5.32 6.27 -0.25
C ALA A 35 -5.44 5.48 -1.56
N GLY A 36 -5.62 4.16 -1.45
CA GLY A 36 -6.03 3.29 -2.57
C GLY A 36 -7.54 3.35 -2.84
N PRO A 37 -8.04 2.57 -3.81
CA PRO A 37 -9.47 2.54 -4.16
C PRO A 37 -10.42 2.37 -2.95
N SER A 38 -10.08 1.48 -2.02
CA SER A 38 -10.90 1.24 -0.82
C SER A 38 -10.94 2.44 0.13
N GLY A 39 -9.79 3.11 0.33
CA GLY A 39 -9.70 4.29 1.19
C GLY A 39 -10.43 5.48 0.60
N LEU A 40 -10.28 5.71 -0.70
CA LEU A 40 -11.01 6.75 -1.43
C LEU A 40 -12.52 6.51 -1.41
N ALA A 41 -12.96 5.28 -1.67
CA ALA A 41 -14.38 4.92 -1.60
C ALA A 41 -14.97 5.19 -0.20
N THR A 42 -14.25 4.79 0.85
CA THR A 42 -14.67 5.03 2.24
C THR A 42 -14.78 6.52 2.53
N ALA A 43 -13.75 7.30 2.19
CA ALA A 43 -13.71 8.74 2.41
C ALA A 43 -14.85 9.47 1.67
N ALA A 44 -15.15 9.09 0.43
CA ALA A 44 -16.27 9.66 -0.31
C ALA A 44 -17.63 9.36 0.34
N CYS A 45 -17.85 8.12 0.79
CA CYS A 45 -19.08 7.76 1.49
C CYS A 45 -19.23 8.52 2.82
N LEU A 46 -18.15 8.72 3.58
CA LEU A 46 -18.18 9.51 4.81
C LEU A 46 -18.46 10.98 4.53
N ARG A 47 -17.88 11.53 3.46
CA ARG A 47 -18.13 12.90 3.04
C ARG A 47 -19.58 13.14 2.66
N ASP A 48 -20.19 12.21 1.93
CA ASP A 48 -21.61 12.24 1.56
C ASP A 48 -22.54 12.27 2.79
N HIS A 49 -22.08 11.75 3.93
CA HIS A 49 -22.81 11.76 5.20
C HIS A 49 -22.30 12.83 6.19
N GLU A 50 -21.47 13.77 5.72
CA GLU A 50 -20.91 14.86 6.54
C GLU A 50 -20.15 14.39 7.78
N VAL A 51 -19.60 13.18 7.75
CA VAL A 51 -18.78 12.64 8.84
C VAL A 51 -17.33 13.11 8.66
N PRO A 52 -16.72 13.80 9.64
CA PRO A 52 -15.31 14.19 9.56
C PRO A 52 -14.40 12.95 9.47
N PHE A 53 -13.27 13.03 8.79
CA PHE A 53 -12.30 11.93 8.71
C PHE A 53 -10.90 12.46 8.38
N VAL A 54 -9.90 11.61 8.59
CA VAL A 54 -8.53 11.80 8.10
C VAL A 54 -8.15 10.61 7.24
N VAL A 55 -7.46 10.84 6.12
CA VAL A 55 -6.87 9.78 5.29
C VAL A 55 -5.36 9.91 5.36
N VAL A 56 -4.67 8.85 5.78
CA VAL A 56 -3.22 8.81 5.91
C VAL A 56 -2.65 7.91 4.82
N GLU A 57 -1.68 8.40 4.03
CA GLU A 57 -1.04 7.63 2.96
C GLU A 57 0.49 7.72 3.06
N ARG A 58 1.15 6.55 3.05
CA ARG A 58 2.62 6.47 3.13
C ARG A 58 3.31 7.03 1.91
N SER A 59 2.65 6.99 0.76
CA SER A 59 3.15 7.45 -0.52
C SER A 59 2.89 8.95 -0.70
N ASP A 60 3.52 9.54 -1.72
CA ASP A 60 3.32 10.91 -2.20
C ASP A 60 2.09 11.06 -3.13
N CYS A 61 1.32 10.00 -3.38
CA CYS A 61 0.23 9.97 -4.35
C CYS A 61 -0.85 8.95 -3.98
N ILE A 62 -2.06 9.15 -4.50
CA ILE A 62 -3.15 8.17 -4.38
C ILE A 62 -2.87 6.93 -5.23
N ALA A 63 -3.42 5.79 -4.81
CA ALA A 63 -3.34 4.54 -5.55
C ALA A 63 -1.90 4.18 -5.99
N SER A 64 -0.91 4.39 -5.12
CA SER A 64 0.51 4.27 -5.45
C SER A 64 0.91 2.90 -6.02
N LEU A 65 0.21 1.82 -5.64
CA LEU A 65 0.35 0.50 -6.28
C LEU A 65 0.14 0.60 -7.80
N TRP A 66 -0.96 1.23 -8.23
CA TRP A 66 -1.31 1.42 -9.63
C TRP A 66 -0.34 2.36 -10.31
N GLN A 67 0.03 3.48 -9.68
CA GLN A 67 0.93 4.45 -10.30
C GLN A 67 2.35 3.89 -10.46
N LYS A 68 2.93 3.38 -9.37
CA LYS A 68 4.37 3.11 -9.25
C LYS A 68 4.74 1.64 -9.40
N ARG A 69 3.86 0.70 -9.07
CA ARG A 69 4.21 -0.72 -8.86
C ARG A 69 3.47 -1.70 -9.77
N THR A 70 3.08 -1.23 -10.95
CA THR A 70 2.48 -2.04 -12.02
C THR A 70 3.18 -1.78 -13.35
N TYR A 71 3.01 -2.72 -14.29
CA TYR A 71 3.49 -2.65 -15.66
C TYR A 71 2.60 -1.77 -16.56
N ASP A 72 3.17 -1.28 -17.65
CA ASP A 72 2.58 -0.17 -18.41
C ASP A 72 1.35 -0.59 -19.21
N ARG A 73 1.34 -1.82 -19.74
CA ARG A 73 0.21 -2.35 -20.54
C ARG A 73 -0.99 -2.80 -19.71
N LEU A 74 -0.94 -2.67 -18.38
CA LEU A 74 -1.99 -3.15 -17.50
C LEU A 74 -3.35 -2.54 -17.90
N LYS A 75 -4.35 -3.41 -18.01
CA LYS A 75 -5.77 -3.05 -18.11
C LYS A 75 -6.51 -3.70 -16.96
N LEU A 76 -7.68 -3.17 -16.62
CA LEU A 76 -8.55 -3.86 -15.68
C LEU A 76 -8.94 -5.23 -16.26
N HIS A 77 -8.90 -6.27 -15.42
CA HIS A 77 -9.33 -7.62 -15.81
C HIS A 77 -10.84 -7.82 -15.70
N LEU A 78 -11.54 -6.90 -15.02
CA LEU A 78 -12.99 -6.89 -14.89
C LEU A 78 -13.58 -5.72 -15.68
N PRO A 79 -14.82 -5.88 -16.20
CA PRO A 79 -15.54 -4.78 -16.82
C PRO A 79 -15.68 -3.57 -15.89
N LYS A 80 -15.59 -2.35 -16.44
CA LYS A 80 -15.59 -1.08 -15.70
C LYS A 80 -16.75 -0.95 -14.71
N LYS A 81 -17.93 -1.48 -15.06
CA LYS A 81 -19.12 -1.48 -14.19
C LYS A 81 -18.92 -2.19 -12.83
N PHE A 82 -17.99 -3.15 -12.75
CA PHE A 82 -17.66 -3.86 -11.52
C PHE A 82 -16.49 -3.24 -10.76
N CYS A 83 -15.77 -2.30 -11.37
CA CYS A 83 -14.63 -1.62 -10.76
C CYS A 83 -14.93 -0.17 -10.36
N GLN A 84 -16.13 0.33 -10.65
CA GLN A 84 -16.51 1.70 -10.31
C GLN A 84 -16.64 1.83 -8.79
N LEU A 85 -16.21 2.98 -8.27
CA LEU A 85 -16.35 3.29 -6.86
C LEU A 85 -17.78 3.76 -6.59
N PRO A 86 -18.25 3.65 -5.34
CA PRO A 86 -19.57 4.15 -4.96
C PRO A 86 -19.79 5.59 -5.43
N LYS A 87 -21.03 5.93 -5.79
CA LYS A 87 -21.44 7.31 -6.12
C LYS A 87 -20.86 7.91 -7.42
N MET A 88 -19.91 7.27 -8.09
CA MET A 88 -19.34 7.79 -9.33
C MET A 88 -19.07 6.67 -10.34
N PRO A 89 -19.85 6.56 -11.44
CA PRO A 89 -19.52 5.62 -12.50
C PRO A 89 -18.25 6.05 -13.25
N PHE A 90 -17.62 5.12 -13.95
CA PHE A 90 -16.62 5.48 -14.95
C PHE A 90 -17.23 6.33 -16.06
N PRO A 91 -16.44 7.20 -16.72
CA PRO A 91 -16.90 7.91 -17.92
C PRO A 91 -17.40 6.97 -19.01
N ASP A 92 -18.45 7.38 -19.73
CA ASP A 92 -19.08 6.55 -20.77
C ASP A 92 -18.10 6.21 -21.91
N HIS A 93 -17.23 7.16 -22.27
CA HIS A 93 -16.23 7.01 -23.32
C HIS A 93 -15.07 6.06 -22.97
N TYR A 94 -14.94 5.63 -21.70
CA TYR A 94 -13.94 4.61 -21.35
C TYR A 94 -14.35 3.25 -21.93
N PRO A 95 -13.38 2.43 -22.39
CA PRO A 95 -13.67 1.09 -22.88
C PRO A 95 -14.20 0.20 -21.74
N GLU A 96 -14.79 -0.94 -22.09
CA GLU A 96 -15.27 -1.91 -21.09
C GLU A 96 -14.16 -2.35 -20.13
N TYR A 97 -12.91 -2.44 -20.61
CA TYR A 97 -11.72 -2.73 -19.80
C TYR A 97 -10.75 -1.53 -19.84
N PRO A 98 -10.89 -0.57 -18.91
CA PRO A 98 -10.04 0.61 -18.83
C PRO A 98 -8.55 0.27 -18.74
N THR A 99 -7.72 1.13 -19.32
CA THR A 99 -6.27 1.06 -19.13
C THR A 99 -5.89 1.49 -17.71
N LYS A 100 -4.67 1.12 -17.27
CA LYS A 100 -4.06 1.63 -16.04
C LYS A 100 -4.17 3.15 -15.91
N ARG A 101 -3.81 3.88 -16.97
CA ARG A 101 -3.85 5.35 -16.98
C ARG A 101 -5.28 5.86 -16.78
N GLN A 102 -6.23 5.33 -17.56
CA GLN A 102 -7.64 5.68 -17.42
C GLN A 102 -8.18 5.41 -16.01
N PHE A 103 -7.80 4.28 -15.40
CA PHE A 103 -8.19 3.97 -14.02
C PHE A 103 -7.61 4.98 -13.02
N ILE A 104 -6.34 5.37 -13.17
CA ILE A 104 -5.70 6.41 -12.34
C ILE A 104 -6.42 7.76 -12.53
N ASP A 105 -6.65 8.19 -13.77
CA ASP A 105 -7.35 9.44 -14.08
C ASP A 105 -8.76 9.48 -13.46
N TYR A 106 -9.44 8.32 -13.45
CA TYR A 106 -10.73 8.15 -12.78
C TYR A 106 -10.62 8.29 -11.26
N LEU A 107 -9.60 7.70 -10.62
CA LEU A 107 -9.39 7.82 -9.17
C LEU A 107 -8.99 9.24 -8.75
N GLU A 108 -8.21 9.95 -9.56
CA GLU A 108 -7.86 11.35 -9.34
C GLU A 108 -9.10 12.24 -9.47
N SER A 109 -9.91 12.02 -10.51
CA SER A 109 -11.20 12.69 -10.68
C SER A 109 -12.14 12.41 -9.51
N TYR A 110 -12.13 11.19 -8.99
CA TYR A 110 -12.93 10.78 -7.83
C TYR A 110 -12.49 11.51 -6.56
N ALA A 111 -11.19 11.50 -6.26
CA ALA A 111 -10.64 12.23 -5.12
C ALA A 111 -10.96 13.73 -5.20
N ASN A 112 -10.84 14.34 -6.38
CA ASN A 112 -11.18 15.74 -6.60
C ASN A 112 -12.68 16.02 -6.43
N ARG A 113 -13.55 15.18 -7.00
CA ARG A 113 -15.02 15.32 -6.94
C ARG A 113 -15.54 15.29 -5.51
N PHE A 114 -14.99 14.39 -4.71
CA PHE A 114 -15.31 14.27 -3.28
C PHE A 114 -14.28 15.01 -2.43
N GLU A 115 -13.49 15.94 -2.99
CA GLU A 115 -12.43 16.75 -2.36
C GLU A 115 -11.59 16.05 -1.26
N ILE A 116 -11.30 14.76 -1.45
CA ILE A 116 -10.53 13.90 -0.55
C ILE A 116 -9.07 14.33 -0.65
N LYS A 117 -8.49 14.75 0.48
CA LYS A 117 -7.10 15.18 0.59
C LYS A 117 -6.38 14.28 1.59
N PRO A 118 -5.67 13.25 1.12
CA PRO A 118 -4.85 12.42 1.99
C PRO A 118 -3.64 13.19 2.52
N ASP A 119 -3.28 12.91 3.77
CA ASP A 119 -2.00 13.27 4.35
C ASP A 119 -0.95 12.30 3.79
N PHE A 120 -0.34 12.74 2.69
CA PHE A 120 0.69 12.00 1.99
C PHE A 120 2.01 11.95 2.79
N ASN A 121 2.91 11.07 2.36
CA ASN A 121 4.22 10.86 2.99
C ASN A 121 4.12 10.57 4.50
N THR A 122 3.00 10.00 4.94
CA THR A 122 2.72 9.74 6.35
C THR A 122 2.48 8.25 6.51
N ARG A 123 3.45 7.55 7.11
CA ARG A 123 3.39 6.10 7.29
C ARG A 123 2.77 5.79 8.65
N VAL A 124 1.73 4.97 8.67
CA VAL A 124 1.24 4.37 9.91
C VAL A 124 2.22 3.26 10.34
N GLU A 125 2.79 3.43 11.54
CA GLU A 125 3.74 2.47 12.13
C GLU A 125 3.03 1.48 13.05
N SER A 126 2.01 1.95 13.77
CA SER A 126 1.19 1.07 14.63
C SER A 126 -0.17 1.69 14.90
N ALA A 127 -1.16 0.82 15.14
CA ALA A 127 -2.45 1.21 15.68
C ALA A 127 -2.78 0.31 16.87
N ARG A 128 -3.11 0.89 18.02
CA ARG A 128 -3.48 0.16 19.22
C ARG A 128 -4.81 0.69 19.75
N PHE A 129 -5.71 -0.22 20.10
CA PHE A 129 -6.94 0.13 20.80
C PHE A 129 -6.64 0.25 22.29
N ASP A 130 -7.02 1.37 22.88
CA ASP A 130 -6.93 1.65 24.30
C ASP A 130 -8.29 1.34 24.93
N GLU A 131 -8.41 0.17 25.56
CA GLU A 131 -9.62 -0.30 26.22
C GLU A 131 -10.11 0.64 27.33
N THR A 132 -9.22 1.42 27.95
CA THR A 132 -9.59 2.33 29.05
C THR A 132 -10.34 3.54 28.51
N SER A 133 -9.88 4.10 27.39
CA SER A 133 -10.52 5.26 26.76
C SER A 133 -11.56 4.87 25.71
N GLY A 134 -11.56 3.63 25.23
CA GLY A 134 -12.38 3.19 24.11
C GLY A 134 -11.99 3.82 22.77
N LEU A 135 -10.71 4.18 22.62
CA LEU A 135 -10.20 4.92 21.46
C LEU A 135 -8.99 4.20 20.83
N TRP A 136 -8.83 4.40 19.52
CA TRP A 136 -7.64 4.01 18.80
C TRP A 136 -6.56 5.08 18.92
N ARG A 137 -5.32 4.63 19.16
CA ARG A 137 -4.09 5.42 19.07
C ARG A 137 -3.30 4.94 17.86
N VAL A 138 -3.19 5.80 16.85
CA VAL A 138 -2.55 5.49 15.56
C VAL A 138 -1.27 6.30 15.47
N ARG A 139 -0.13 5.62 15.57
CA ARG A 139 1.19 6.26 15.46
C ARG A 139 1.63 6.31 14.01
N THR A 140 2.15 7.46 13.63
CA THR A 140 2.64 7.74 12.29
C THR A 140 4.03 8.36 12.31
N SER A 141 4.76 8.18 11.23
CA SER A 141 6.06 8.79 10.95
C SER A 141 6.01 9.52 9.62
N SER A 142 6.72 10.65 9.52
CA SER A 142 6.92 11.35 8.26
C SER A 142 7.97 10.64 7.40
N MET A 143 7.64 10.41 6.13
CA MET A 143 8.55 9.83 5.13
C MET A 143 9.54 10.85 4.56
N THR A 144 9.30 12.15 4.78
CA THR A 144 10.13 13.25 4.25
C THR A 144 10.89 14.02 5.33
N ALA A 145 10.46 13.94 6.59
CA ALA A 145 11.11 14.61 7.73
C ALA A 145 11.46 13.57 8.81
N ALA A 146 12.74 13.20 8.88
CA ALA A 146 13.21 12.21 9.84
C ALA A 146 12.96 12.68 11.28
N GLY A 147 12.38 11.81 12.10
CA GLY A 147 12.10 12.07 13.52
C GLY A 147 10.78 12.79 13.81
N GLU A 148 10.01 13.20 12.80
CA GLU A 148 8.66 13.73 13.03
C GLU A 148 7.67 12.57 13.22
N GLU A 149 7.33 12.31 14.48
CA GLU A 149 6.30 11.36 14.88
C GLU A 149 5.00 12.08 15.29
N MET A 150 3.87 11.50 14.91
CA MET A 150 2.55 12.00 15.24
C MET A 150 1.63 10.86 15.68
N GLU A 151 0.77 11.12 16.67
CA GLU A 151 -0.24 10.18 17.14
C GLU A 151 -1.65 10.73 16.85
N TYR A 152 -2.44 10.00 16.07
CA TYR A 152 -3.86 10.28 15.88
C TYR A 152 -4.68 9.50 16.91
N ILE A 153 -5.59 10.19 17.59
CA ILE A 153 -6.52 9.61 18.54
C ILE A 153 -7.92 9.70 17.94
N CYS A 154 -8.57 8.56 17.76
CA CYS A 154 -9.85 8.48 17.05
C CYS A 154 -10.72 7.34 17.61
N ARG A 155 -12.03 7.41 17.37
CA ARG A 155 -12.95 6.35 17.79
C ARG A 155 -12.98 5.16 16.83
N TRP A 156 -12.72 5.40 15.55
CA TRP A 156 -12.80 4.39 14.51
C TRP A 156 -11.53 4.36 13.67
N LEU A 157 -11.10 3.15 13.32
CA LEU A 157 -9.99 2.92 12.41
C LEU A 157 -10.49 2.17 11.18
N VAL A 158 -10.16 2.67 10.00
CA VAL A 158 -10.39 1.97 8.73
C VAL A 158 -9.05 1.56 8.15
N VAL A 159 -8.82 0.26 8.00
CA VAL A 159 -7.60 -0.28 7.39
C VAL A 159 -7.86 -0.50 5.90
N ALA A 160 -7.30 0.35 5.05
CA ALA A 160 -7.46 0.34 3.59
C ALA A 160 -6.11 0.18 2.86
N THR A 161 -5.17 -0.55 3.48
CA THR A 161 -3.79 -0.74 3.00
C THR A 161 -3.67 -1.65 1.77
N GLY A 162 -4.69 -2.48 1.53
CA GLY A 162 -4.72 -3.47 0.45
C GLY A 162 -3.82 -4.68 0.71
N GLU A 163 -4.09 -5.77 -0.01
CA GLU A 163 -3.41 -7.07 0.20
C GLU A 163 -2.13 -7.21 -0.64
N ASN A 164 -2.05 -6.53 -1.78
CA ASN A 164 -0.94 -6.64 -2.75
C ASN A 164 0.13 -5.56 -2.58
N ALA A 165 0.12 -4.86 -1.45
CA ALA A 165 1.01 -3.73 -1.20
C ALA A 165 2.44 -4.15 -0.86
N GLU A 166 2.66 -5.38 -0.39
CA GLU A 166 3.96 -5.87 0.03
C GLU A 166 4.54 -6.87 -0.98
N ARG A 167 5.84 -6.74 -1.25
CA ARG A 167 6.58 -7.64 -2.14
C ARG A 167 6.87 -8.93 -1.37
N VAL A 168 6.56 -10.06 -1.98
CA VAL A 168 6.92 -11.38 -1.44
C VAL A 168 7.82 -12.07 -2.44
N GLU A 169 9.06 -12.33 -2.05
CA GLU A 169 10.01 -13.08 -2.85
C GLU A 169 10.30 -14.43 -2.20
N PRO A 170 10.19 -15.54 -2.94
CA PRO A 170 10.61 -16.83 -2.42
C PRO A 170 12.12 -16.85 -2.26
N GLU A 171 12.59 -17.50 -1.19
CA GLU A 171 14.00 -17.85 -1.07
C GLU A 171 14.31 -18.98 -2.06
N ILE A 172 15.28 -18.73 -2.94
CA ILE A 172 15.76 -19.70 -3.93
C ILE A 172 17.27 -19.83 -3.73
N ASN A 173 17.71 -21.04 -3.41
CA ASN A 173 19.13 -21.36 -3.21
C ASN A 173 19.93 -21.01 -4.47
N GLY A 174 21.07 -20.35 -4.30
CA GLY A 174 21.94 -19.93 -5.41
C GLY A 174 21.46 -18.65 -6.14
N LEU A 175 20.23 -18.17 -5.94
CA LEU A 175 19.69 -17.05 -6.74
C LEU A 175 20.46 -15.73 -6.55
N LYS A 176 20.94 -15.45 -5.33
CA LYS A 176 21.70 -14.23 -5.02
C LYS A 176 23.21 -14.40 -5.15
N THR A 177 23.70 -15.64 -5.19
CA THR A 177 25.14 -15.95 -5.06
C THR A 177 25.75 -16.57 -6.32
N GLU A 178 24.95 -17.26 -7.13
CA GLU A 178 25.40 -18.06 -8.28
C GLU A 178 24.76 -17.62 -9.60
N PHE A 179 23.61 -16.94 -9.56
CA PHE A 179 22.94 -16.48 -10.77
C PHE A 179 23.37 -15.06 -11.14
N ASP A 180 24.14 -14.93 -12.22
CA ASP A 180 24.66 -13.65 -12.71
C ASP A 180 23.64 -12.82 -13.52
N GLY A 181 22.42 -13.35 -13.72
CA GLY A 181 21.37 -12.67 -14.47
C GLY A 181 20.57 -11.67 -13.64
N GLU A 182 19.85 -10.79 -14.32
CA GLU A 182 18.91 -9.88 -13.65
C GLU A 182 17.74 -10.65 -13.04
N VAL A 183 17.44 -10.36 -11.77
CA VAL A 183 16.27 -10.86 -11.04
C VAL A 183 15.43 -9.68 -10.60
N ILE A 184 14.18 -9.64 -11.03
CA ILE A 184 13.20 -8.63 -10.60
C ILE A 184 11.88 -9.27 -10.22
N HIS A 185 11.15 -8.63 -9.31
CA HIS A 185 9.77 -9.00 -9.01
C HIS A 185 8.81 -8.32 -9.99
N ALA A 186 7.62 -8.89 -10.19
CA ALA A 186 6.61 -8.36 -11.11
C ALA A 186 6.19 -6.90 -10.82
N CYS A 187 6.36 -6.42 -9.58
CA CYS A 187 6.07 -5.03 -9.23
C CYS A 187 7.08 -4.00 -9.78
N GLU A 188 8.27 -4.45 -10.18
CA GLU A 188 9.31 -3.62 -10.80
C GLU A 188 9.29 -3.71 -12.32
N TYR A 189 8.65 -4.74 -12.88
CA TYR A 189 8.49 -4.90 -14.32
C TYR A 189 7.64 -3.75 -14.91
N LYS A 190 8.10 -3.20 -16.04
CA LYS A 190 7.42 -2.11 -16.77
C LYS A 190 6.96 -2.50 -18.16
N SER A 191 7.89 -3.01 -18.97
CA SER A 191 7.66 -3.43 -20.35
C SER A 191 8.60 -4.57 -20.73
N GLY A 192 8.14 -5.42 -21.64
CA GLY A 192 8.94 -6.45 -22.29
C GLY A 192 10.08 -5.91 -23.16
N ASP A 193 10.05 -4.63 -23.55
CA ASP A 193 11.05 -4.00 -24.41
C ASP A 193 12.49 -4.18 -23.92
N LYS A 194 12.72 -4.07 -22.60
CA LYS A 194 14.03 -4.26 -21.96
C LYS A 194 14.61 -5.66 -22.15
N TYR A 195 13.77 -6.62 -22.49
CA TYR A 195 14.08 -8.05 -22.56
C TYR A 195 14.08 -8.60 -23.99
N ARG A 196 14.00 -7.75 -25.00
CA ARG A 196 14.05 -8.14 -26.42
C ARG A 196 15.25 -9.05 -26.70
N GLY A 197 14.98 -10.20 -27.32
CA GLY A 197 15.99 -11.22 -27.65
C GLY A 197 16.55 -12.00 -26.46
N LYS A 198 16.12 -11.72 -25.22
CA LYS A 198 16.58 -12.43 -24.03
C LYS A 198 15.72 -13.67 -23.75
N ARG A 199 16.33 -14.67 -23.13
CA ARG A 199 15.61 -15.77 -22.47
C ARG A 199 15.23 -15.31 -21.07
N VAL A 200 13.94 -15.42 -20.72
CA VAL A 200 13.43 -14.94 -19.43
C VAL A 200 12.68 -16.07 -18.73
N LEU A 201 13.00 -16.31 -17.47
CA LEU A 201 12.25 -17.26 -16.64
C LEU A 201 11.24 -16.50 -15.79
N VAL A 202 9.95 -16.77 -15.97
CA VAL A 202 8.86 -16.22 -15.16
C VAL A 202 8.45 -17.25 -14.11
N VAL A 203 8.61 -16.90 -12.83
CA VAL A 203 8.25 -17.77 -11.72
C VAL A 203 6.83 -17.45 -11.24
N GLY A 204 5.90 -18.36 -11.48
CA GLY A 204 4.48 -18.23 -11.12
C GLY A 204 3.54 -18.00 -12.31
N CYS A 205 2.35 -18.60 -12.25
CA CYS A 205 1.30 -18.54 -13.28
C CYS A 205 0.04 -17.77 -12.85
N GLY A 206 0.15 -16.88 -11.85
CA GLY A 206 -0.94 -15.95 -11.54
C GLY A 206 -1.14 -14.93 -12.67
N ASN A 207 -2.16 -14.08 -12.55
CA ASN A 207 -2.48 -13.05 -13.56
C ASN A 207 -1.23 -12.25 -13.96
N SER A 208 -0.44 -11.78 -12.98
CA SER A 208 0.82 -11.06 -13.26
C SER A 208 1.82 -11.89 -14.05
N GLY A 209 2.02 -13.17 -13.71
CA GLY A 209 2.98 -14.04 -14.42
C GLY A 209 2.54 -14.29 -15.87
N MET A 210 1.25 -14.51 -16.09
CA MET A 210 0.68 -14.69 -17.43
C MET A 210 0.80 -13.41 -18.27
N GLU A 211 0.45 -12.26 -17.71
CA GLU A 211 0.51 -10.97 -18.40
C GLU A 211 1.96 -10.55 -18.71
N VAL A 212 2.90 -10.76 -17.78
CA VAL A 212 4.32 -10.50 -18.01
C VAL A 212 4.87 -11.43 -19.09
N SER A 213 4.52 -12.72 -19.06
CA SER A 213 4.96 -13.67 -20.09
C SER A 213 4.45 -13.30 -21.47
N LEU A 214 3.17 -12.94 -21.57
CA LEU A 214 2.59 -12.49 -22.84
C LEU A 214 3.27 -11.21 -23.34
N ASP A 215 3.54 -10.25 -22.45
CA ASP A 215 4.21 -9.00 -22.81
C ASP A 215 5.64 -9.23 -23.31
N LEU A 216 6.39 -10.10 -22.62
CA LEU A 216 7.73 -10.53 -23.02
C LEU A 216 7.71 -11.14 -24.43
N ALA A 217 6.78 -12.05 -24.69
CA ALA A 217 6.64 -12.68 -26.01
C ALA A 217 6.32 -11.65 -27.11
N ASN A 218 5.40 -10.72 -26.85
CA ASN A 218 5.06 -9.63 -27.78
C ASN A 218 6.25 -8.71 -28.09
N HIS A 219 7.23 -8.62 -27.19
CA HIS A 219 8.45 -7.85 -27.37
C HIS A 219 9.65 -8.68 -27.87
N ASN A 220 9.41 -9.87 -28.44
CA ASN A 220 10.43 -10.77 -28.96
C ASN A 220 11.45 -11.25 -27.90
N ALA A 221 11.04 -11.33 -26.64
CA ALA A 221 11.74 -12.12 -25.63
C ALA A 221 11.29 -13.59 -25.70
N MET A 222 12.03 -14.49 -25.08
CA MET A 222 11.74 -15.92 -25.02
C MET A 222 11.38 -16.32 -23.58
N PRO A 223 10.12 -16.12 -23.15
CA PRO A 223 9.69 -16.45 -21.80
C PRO A 223 9.47 -17.95 -21.62
N SER A 224 9.98 -18.51 -20.52
CA SER A 224 9.60 -19.82 -19.98
C SER A 224 8.94 -19.60 -18.62
N MET A 225 7.88 -20.35 -18.30
CA MET A 225 7.16 -20.19 -17.04
C MET A 225 7.36 -21.41 -16.12
N VAL A 226 7.63 -21.16 -14.84
CA VAL A 226 7.67 -22.17 -13.79
C VAL A 226 6.38 -22.11 -12.99
N VAL A 227 5.74 -23.26 -12.81
CA VAL A 227 4.49 -23.40 -12.05
C VAL A 227 4.65 -24.44 -10.94
N ARG A 228 4.18 -24.13 -9.73
CA ARG A 228 4.31 -25.01 -8.55
C ARG A 228 3.33 -26.19 -8.55
N SER A 229 2.20 -26.04 -9.24
CA SER A 229 1.11 -27.01 -9.31
C SER A 229 0.46 -26.92 -10.68
N SER A 230 -0.19 -27.99 -11.12
CA SER A 230 -0.99 -27.97 -12.35
C SER A 230 -2.05 -26.87 -12.27
N VAL A 231 -2.28 -26.20 -13.40
CA VAL A 231 -3.37 -25.22 -13.52
C VAL A 231 -4.68 -26.00 -13.49
N SER A 232 -5.40 -25.99 -12.37
CA SER A 232 -6.76 -26.53 -12.35
C SER A 232 -7.64 -25.59 -13.15
N GLN A 233 -8.03 -25.98 -14.37
CA GLN A 233 -9.14 -25.35 -15.06
C GLN A 233 -10.41 -25.62 -14.26
N LYS A 234 -10.78 -24.70 -13.37
CA LYS A 234 -12.18 -24.58 -12.96
C LYS A 234 -12.81 -23.57 -13.91
N MET A 235 -13.52 -24.12 -14.92
CA MET A 235 -14.54 -23.40 -15.67
C MET A 235 -15.67 -22.96 -14.75
#